data_AF-A0A7Y3IXE2-F1
#
_entry.id   AF-A0A7Y3IXE2-F1
#
_cell.length_a   1.000
_cell.length_b   1.000
_cell.length_c   1.000
_cell.angle_alpha   90.00
_cell.angle_beta   90.00
_cell.angle_gamma   90.00
#
_symmetry.space_group_name_H-M   'P 1'
#
loop_
_entity.id
_entity.type
_entity.pdbx_description
1 polymer ?
#
loop_
_entity_poly.entity_id
_entity_poly.type
_entity_poly.pdbx_seq_one_letter_code
_entity_poly.pdbx_strand_id
1 'polypeptide(L)'
;MRTELHLPNLHMSRCMILATDLDGTLLAGPQPARRILRELFRDNVCSSKLIFVTGRGLESILPVLNDPTVPRPDYIIADVGATVVYGESLLPVSPLLQEITAAWPGTQQVLEALAPFTYLERQTVPQERRCSFYVQEDLIDDELRHVVNELGCELLFSSQRYLDVLPKGVGKGASLQRLCKQLDFNLESVVVVGDTLNDLSMFTVGFHGIVVGGAEPPLIEAVRHVDRAYIAEGEGCAGILDGLVHYKLLSRKTPIAIDACGKSNLVMVYHRLPFDETADGKRKRPQSPNGIIPTLLNFFAEGAMGSWVAWSQQSTREPEAFNVRVAVDEKKYTNLHAARIPLTAEDVDLFYKKFSKEAFWP
;
A
#
# COMPACT_ATOMS: atom_id res chain seq x y z
N MET A 1 -30.65 14.41 15.60
CA MET A 1 -30.33 13.41 16.63
C MET A 1 -28.90 12.96 16.39
N ARG A 2 -28.01 13.31 17.32
CA ARG A 2 -26.59 12.91 17.30
C ARG A 2 -26.54 11.48 17.81
N THR A 3 -26.04 10.56 17.00
CA THR A 3 -25.71 9.22 17.47
C THR A 3 -24.24 9.25 17.87
N GLU A 4 -23.98 9.41 19.16
CA GLU A 4 -22.68 9.15 19.76
C GLU A 4 -22.35 7.66 19.52
N LEU A 5 -21.29 7.40 18.76
CA LEU A 5 -20.79 6.05 18.51
C LEU A 5 -19.75 5.74 19.59
N HIS A 6 -20.17 4.97 20.59
CA HIS A 6 -19.28 4.33 21.55
C HIS A 6 -18.55 3.15 20.90
N LEU A 7 -17.23 3.07 21.13
CA LEU A 7 -16.28 2.10 20.58
C LEU A 7 -16.35 0.72 21.27
N PRO A 8 -16.40 -0.39 20.50
CA PRO A 8 -15.93 -1.69 20.97
C PRO A 8 -14.85 -2.32 20.05
N ASN A 9 -14.06 -3.21 20.64
CA ASN A 9 -12.90 -3.94 20.11
C ASN A 9 -13.05 -4.56 18.69
N LEU A 10 -11.94 -4.59 17.95
CA LEU A 10 -11.75 -5.43 16.76
C LEU A 10 -11.79 -6.91 17.18
N HIS A 11 -12.89 -7.62 16.92
CA HIS A 11 -12.92 -9.08 16.96
C HIS A 11 -12.68 -9.61 15.54
N MET A 12 -11.43 -9.92 15.21
CA MET A 12 -11.11 -10.80 14.08
C MET A 12 -11.33 -12.25 14.52
N SER A 13 -12.17 -12.97 13.78
CA SER A 13 -12.57 -14.34 14.14
C SER A 13 -11.48 -15.38 13.86
N ARG A 14 -10.53 -15.08 12.95
CA ARG A 14 -9.47 -15.98 12.46
C ARG A 14 -8.25 -15.19 11.96
N CYS A 15 -7.05 -15.77 12.08
CA CYS A 15 -5.86 -15.27 11.39
C CYS A 15 -6.04 -15.44 9.88
N MET A 16 -5.70 -14.42 9.10
CA MET A 16 -5.84 -14.42 7.64
C MET A 16 -4.53 -14.02 6.96
N ILE A 17 -4.35 -14.48 5.73
CA ILE A 17 -3.22 -14.09 4.88
C ILE A 17 -3.81 -13.39 3.66
N LEU A 18 -3.54 -12.10 3.51
CA LEU A 18 -3.97 -11.33 2.35
C LEU A 18 -2.82 -11.26 1.35
N ALA A 19 -3.01 -11.84 0.17
CA ALA A 19 -2.09 -11.75 -0.95
C ALA A 19 -2.69 -10.85 -2.03
N THR A 20 -2.09 -9.71 -2.32
CA THR A 20 -2.72 -8.67 -3.13
C THR A 20 -1.80 -8.14 -4.21
N ASP A 21 -2.35 -7.89 -5.40
CA ASP A 21 -1.70 -6.99 -6.35
C ASP A 21 -1.64 -5.56 -5.78
N LEU A 22 -0.77 -4.74 -6.38
CA LEU A 22 -0.53 -3.37 -5.98
C LEU A 22 -1.30 -2.39 -6.85
N ASP A 23 -1.09 -2.43 -8.16
CA ASP A 23 -1.64 -1.45 -9.11
C ASP A 23 -3.12 -1.73 -9.32
N GLY A 24 -3.98 -0.71 -9.31
CA GLY A 24 -5.44 -0.90 -9.43
C GLY A 24 -6.11 -1.64 -8.24
N THR A 25 -5.31 -2.28 -7.38
CA THR A 25 -5.77 -3.06 -6.22
C THR A 25 -5.40 -2.38 -4.90
N LEU A 26 -4.24 -2.67 -4.27
CA LEU A 26 -3.89 -2.12 -2.95
C LEU A 26 -3.59 -0.61 -2.98
N LEU A 27 -3.04 -0.12 -4.11
CA LEU A 27 -2.69 1.28 -4.30
C LEU A 27 -3.83 2.11 -4.90
N ALA A 28 -5.03 1.52 -5.02
CA ALA A 28 -6.23 2.16 -5.54
C ALA A 28 -7.30 2.34 -4.44
N GLY A 29 -8.42 2.95 -4.82
CA GLY A 29 -9.55 3.19 -3.93
C GLY A 29 -9.35 4.36 -2.94
N PRO A 30 -10.38 4.62 -2.12
CA PRO A 30 -10.48 5.84 -1.32
C PRO A 30 -9.56 5.82 -0.09
N GLN A 31 -9.04 7.01 0.27
CA GLN A 31 -8.11 7.20 1.41
C GLN A 31 -8.61 6.61 2.75
N PRO A 32 -9.89 6.74 3.14
CA PRO A 32 -10.44 6.06 4.31
C PRO A 32 -10.22 4.54 4.32
N ALA A 33 -10.45 3.86 3.18
CA ALA A 33 -10.28 2.41 3.07
C ALA A 33 -8.81 2.00 3.17
N ARG A 34 -7.89 2.78 2.58
CA ARG A 34 -6.44 2.55 2.71
C ARG A 34 -5.98 2.62 4.16
N ARG A 35 -6.46 3.63 4.90
CA ARG A 35 -6.15 3.78 6.34
C ARG A 35 -6.66 2.59 7.14
N ILE A 36 -7.88 2.13 6.88
CA ILE A 36 -8.42 0.93 7.51
C ILE A 36 -7.50 -0.26 7.28
N LEU A 37 -7.19 -0.54 6.02
CA LEU A 37 -6.38 -1.70 5.65
C LEU A 37 -4.99 -1.62 6.27
N ARG A 38 -4.40 -0.42 6.30
CA ARG A 38 -3.14 -0.17 6.99
C ARG A 38 -3.20 -0.53 8.48
N GLU A 39 -4.24 -0.10 9.19
CA GLU A 39 -4.39 -0.42 10.62
C GLU A 39 -4.64 -1.91 10.87
N LEU A 40 -5.29 -2.62 9.93
CA LEU A 40 -5.49 -4.07 10.03
C LEU A 40 -4.19 -4.87 10.01
N PHE A 41 -3.17 -4.37 9.29
CA PHE A 41 -1.87 -5.03 9.15
C PHE A 41 -0.75 -4.28 9.90
N ARG A 42 -1.10 -3.38 10.83
CA ARG A 42 -0.10 -2.74 11.68
C ARG A 42 0.37 -3.73 12.74
N ASP A 43 1.69 -3.74 12.98
CA ASP A 43 2.34 -4.54 14.02
C ASP A 43 1.56 -4.47 15.34
N ASN A 44 1.20 -5.65 15.87
CA ASN A 44 0.47 -5.91 17.13
C ASN A 44 -1.06 -6.09 17.05
N VAL A 45 -1.75 -5.88 15.92
CA VAL A 45 -3.22 -5.97 15.91
C VAL A 45 -3.74 -7.41 15.74
N CYS A 46 -3.08 -8.27 14.95
CA CYS A 46 -3.47 -9.67 14.72
C CYS A 46 -2.30 -10.48 14.14
N SER A 47 -2.28 -11.81 14.30
CA SER A 47 -1.33 -12.72 13.60
C SER A 47 -1.62 -12.87 12.10
N SER A 48 -2.29 -11.87 11.49
CA SER A 48 -2.58 -11.82 10.06
C SER A 48 -1.32 -11.44 9.28
N LYS A 49 -1.22 -11.92 8.05
CA LYS A 49 -0.06 -11.68 7.18
C LYS A 49 -0.47 -10.96 5.91
N LEU A 50 0.42 -10.10 5.42
CA LEU A 50 0.26 -9.38 4.17
C LEU A 50 1.36 -9.78 3.18
N ILE A 51 0.95 -10.13 1.96
CA ILE A 51 1.85 -10.51 0.88
C ILE A 51 1.56 -9.61 -0.31
N PHE A 52 2.57 -8.89 -0.79
CA PHE A 52 2.48 -8.18 -2.07
C PHE A 52 2.76 -9.18 -3.19
N VAL A 53 1.88 -9.25 -4.19
CA VAL A 53 2.04 -10.15 -5.35
C VAL A 53 1.88 -9.33 -6.63
N THR A 54 2.98 -8.90 -7.22
CA THR A 54 2.99 -7.85 -8.23
C THR A 54 3.89 -8.16 -9.43
N GLY A 55 3.56 -7.58 -10.58
CA GLY A 55 4.43 -7.56 -11.76
C GLY A 55 5.59 -6.55 -11.65
N ARG A 56 5.61 -5.70 -10.62
CA ARG A 56 6.70 -4.77 -10.35
C ARG A 56 7.99 -5.48 -9.94
N GLY A 57 9.13 -4.96 -10.38
CA GLY A 57 10.44 -5.35 -9.84
C GLY A 57 10.70 -4.69 -8.49
N LEU A 58 11.60 -5.24 -7.66
CA LEU A 58 11.85 -4.75 -6.30
C LEU A 58 12.16 -3.25 -6.24
N GLU A 59 12.97 -2.72 -7.19
CA GLU A 59 13.31 -1.30 -7.25
C GLU A 59 12.08 -0.39 -7.36
N SER A 60 11.06 -0.82 -8.11
CA SER A 60 9.81 -0.08 -8.27
C SER A 60 8.83 -0.25 -7.11
N ILE A 61 9.10 -1.20 -6.21
CA ILE A 61 8.33 -1.43 -4.97
C ILE A 61 8.93 -0.60 -3.81
N LEU A 62 10.24 -0.31 -3.82
CA LEU A 62 10.89 0.46 -2.74
C LEU A 62 10.20 1.80 -2.40
N PRO A 63 9.77 2.63 -3.36
CA PRO A 63 9.03 3.86 -3.04
C PRO A 63 7.70 3.59 -2.35
N VAL A 64 7.02 2.49 -2.70
CA VAL A 64 5.75 2.06 -2.11
C VAL A 64 5.94 1.64 -0.66
N LEU A 65 7.04 0.94 -0.34
CA LEU A 65 7.37 0.55 1.04
C LEU A 65 7.70 1.75 1.95
N ASN A 66 8.10 2.86 1.35
CA ASN A 66 8.36 4.12 2.06
C ASN A 66 7.11 5.00 2.21
N ASP A 67 6.00 4.66 1.56
CA ASP A 67 4.74 5.37 1.71
C ASP A 67 4.12 5.03 3.08
N PRO A 68 3.95 6.00 4.00
CA PRO A 68 3.41 5.74 5.33
C PRO A 68 1.94 5.33 5.31
N THR A 69 1.23 5.48 4.19
CA THR A 69 -0.18 5.09 4.02
C THR A 69 -0.37 3.64 3.60
N VAL A 70 0.71 2.99 3.12
CA VAL A 70 0.68 1.60 2.67
C VAL A 70 1.12 0.70 3.83
N PRO A 71 0.37 -0.36 4.18
CA PRO A 71 0.81 -1.33 5.18
C PRO A 71 2.10 -2.02 4.73
N ARG A 72 3.00 -2.29 5.68
CA ARG A 72 4.20 -3.08 5.39
C ARG A 72 3.81 -4.54 5.16
N PRO A 73 4.28 -5.18 4.07
CA PRO A 73 4.06 -6.59 3.84
C PRO A 73 5.02 -7.43 4.70
N ASP A 74 4.61 -8.65 5.03
CA ASP A 74 5.49 -9.69 5.58
C ASP A 74 6.35 -10.33 4.48
N TYR A 75 5.79 -10.47 3.27
CA TYR A 75 6.45 -11.08 2.11
C TYR A 75 6.13 -10.31 0.83
N ILE A 76 7.06 -10.35 -0.12
CA ILE A 76 6.91 -9.73 -1.43
C ILE A 76 7.21 -10.78 -2.50
N ILE A 77 6.25 -10.98 -3.39
CA ILE A 77 6.37 -11.71 -4.64
C ILE A 77 6.40 -10.64 -5.75
N ALA A 78 7.59 -10.36 -6.24
CA ALA A 78 7.87 -9.38 -7.28
C ALA A 78 8.18 -10.08 -8.62
N ASP A 79 8.37 -9.29 -9.68
CA ASP A 79 8.74 -9.78 -11.00
C ASP A 79 7.79 -10.86 -11.53
N VAL A 80 6.48 -10.67 -11.31
CA VAL A 80 5.43 -11.61 -11.74
C VAL A 80 5.58 -12.99 -11.10
N GLY A 81 6.26 -13.10 -9.96
CA GLY A 81 6.53 -14.38 -9.30
C GLY A 81 7.99 -14.81 -9.32
N ALA A 82 8.85 -14.15 -10.11
CA ALA A 82 10.24 -14.55 -10.28
C ALA A 82 11.16 -14.09 -9.13
N THR A 83 10.67 -13.23 -8.24
CA THR A 83 11.40 -12.76 -7.05
C THR A 83 10.53 -12.94 -5.81
N VAL A 84 11.05 -13.62 -4.78
CA VAL A 84 10.33 -13.86 -3.51
C VAL A 84 11.22 -13.51 -2.32
N VAL A 85 10.84 -12.48 -1.56
CA VAL A 85 11.63 -11.92 -0.45
C VAL A 85 10.78 -11.64 0.78
N TYR A 86 11.43 -11.52 1.94
CA TYR A 86 10.80 -11.00 3.15
C TYR A 86 10.54 -9.50 3.01
N GLY A 87 9.39 -9.00 3.45
CA GLY A 87 9.00 -7.60 3.25
C GLY A 87 9.80 -6.60 4.08
N GLU A 88 10.24 -6.98 5.28
CA GLU A 88 11.04 -6.10 6.14
C GLU A 88 12.51 -6.03 5.70
N SER A 89 13.16 -7.17 5.52
CA SER A 89 14.60 -7.25 5.26
C SER A 89 14.96 -7.28 3.78
N LEU A 90 13.99 -7.53 2.91
CA LEU A 90 14.16 -7.79 1.48
C LEU A 90 15.12 -8.96 1.17
N LEU A 91 15.43 -9.79 2.17
CA LEU A 91 16.24 -10.97 2.00
C LEU A 91 15.46 -12.07 1.24
N PRO A 92 16.14 -12.89 0.43
CA PRO A 92 15.55 -14.05 -0.24
C PRO A 92 14.81 -15.00 0.70
N VAL A 93 13.60 -15.41 0.30
CA VAL A 93 12.92 -16.55 0.94
C VAL A 93 13.52 -17.83 0.38
N SER A 94 14.38 -18.49 1.16
CA SER A 94 15.04 -19.74 0.76
C SER A 94 14.30 -20.96 1.32
N PRO A 95 14.28 -22.12 0.61
CA PRO A 95 14.94 -22.37 -0.68
C PRO A 95 14.17 -21.87 -1.92
N LEU A 96 12.92 -21.41 -1.80
CA LEU A 96 12.07 -21.02 -2.94
C LEU A 96 12.76 -20.13 -3.98
N LEU A 97 13.38 -19.02 -3.58
CA LEU A 97 14.04 -18.13 -4.55
C LEU A 97 15.26 -18.78 -5.21
N GLN A 98 15.96 -19.67 -4.50
CA GLN A 98 17.10 -20.41 -5.07
C GLN A 98 16.63 -21.36 -6.16
N GLU A 99 15.52 -22.07 -5.94
CA GLU A 99 14.92 -22.96 -6.94
C GLU A 99 14.43 -22.19 -8.17
N ILE A 100 13.78 -21.03 -7.98
CA ILE A 100 13.37 -20.16 -9.09
C ILE A 100 14.60 -19.66 -9.87
N THR A 101 15.67 -19.28 -9.17
CA THR A 101 16.91 -18.81 -9.78
C THR A 101 17.59 -19.93 -10.58
N ALA A 102 17.61 -21.15 -10.06
CA ALA A 102 18.19 -22.31 -10.75
C ALA A 102 17.42 -22.72 -12.01
N ALA A 103 16.10 -22.45 -12.06
CA ALA A 103 15.26 -22.71 -13.23
C ALA A 103 15.39 -21.64 -14.33
N TRP A 104 15.97 -20.47 -14.03
CA TRP A 104 16.14 -19.40 -15.00
C TRP A 104 17.39 -19.62 -15.87
N PRO A 105 17.27 -19.74 -17.21
CA PRO A 105 18.42 -19.94 -18.10
C PRO A 105 19.36 -18.73 -18.15
N GLY A 106 18.90 -17.55 -17.75
CA GLY A 106 19.66 -16.30 -17.80
C GLY A 106 19.18 -15.37 -18.91
N THR A 107 19.20 -14.07 -18.62
CA THR A 107 18.66 -13.02 -19.48
C THR A 107 19.29 -13.02 -20.86
N GLN A 108 20.61 -13.19 -20.96
CA GLN A 108 21.30 -13.18 -22.24
C GLN A 108 20.86 -14.32 -23.17
N GLN A 109 20.73 -15.55 -22.64
CA GLN A 109 20.29 -16.70 -23.43
C GLN A 109 18.89 -16.50 -23.99
N VAL A 110 17.98 -15.95 -23.17
CA VAL A 110 16.62 -15.61 -23.61
C VAL A 110 16.65 -14.54 -24.70
N LEU A 111 17.40 -13.45 -24.52
CA LEU A 111 17.47 -12.38 -25.52
C LEU A 111 18.09 -12.85 -26.85
N GLU A 112 19.11 -13.71 -26.81
CA GLU A 112 19.72 -14.29 -28.02
C GLU A 112 18.75 -15.20 -28.77
N ALA A 113 18.04 -16.07 -28.04
CA ALA A 113 17.05 -16.97 -28.62
C ALA A 113 15.84 -16.22 -29.20
N LEU A 114 15.44 -15.10 -28.59
CA LEU A 114 14.32 -14.28 -29.06
C LEU A 114 14.72 -13.21 -30.10
N ALA A 115 16.02 -13.02 -30.38
CA ALA A 115 16.50 -12.04 -31.35
C ALA A 115 15.90 -12.16 -32.78
N PRO A 116 15.56 -13.37 -33.30
CA PRO A 116 14.91 -13.51 -34.60
C PRO A 116 13.50 -12.90 -34.66
N PHE A 117 12.79 -12.78 -33.52
CA PHE A 117 11.43 -12.26 -33.45
C PHE A 117 11.43 -10.73 -33.37
N THR A 118 11.71 -10.09 -34.51
CA THR A 118 11.92 -8.62 -34.60
C THR A 118 10.71 -7.76 -34.22
N TYR A 119 9.52 -8.35 -34.12
CA TYR A 119 8.30 -7.67 -33.65
C TYR A 119 8.23 -7.51 -32.13
N LEU A 120 9.13 -8.16 -31.37
CA LEU A 120 9.20 -8.03 -29.92
C LEU A 120 10.00 -6.78 -29.54
N GLU A 121 9.33 -5.84 -28.87
CA GLU A 121 9.99 -4.65 -28.35
C GLU A 121 10.35 -4.84 -26.87
N ARG A 122 11.64 -4.87 -26.53
CA ARG A 122 12.11 -5.10 -25.15
C ARG A 122 11.71 -3.95 -24.23
N GLN A 123 11.11 -4.27 -23.08
CA GLN A 123 10.85 -3.28 -22.04
C GLN A 123 12.13 -2.90 -21.28
N THR A 124 12.35 -1.60 -21.08
CA THR A 124 13.52 -1.05 -20.36
C THR A 124 13.21 -0.78 -18.89
N VAL A 125 12.72 -1.79 -18.19
CA VAL A 125 12.42 -1.73 -16.75
C VAL A 125 13.32 -2.69 -15.97
N PRO A 126 13.74 -2.33 -14.74
CA PRO A 126 14.44 -3.26 -13.85
C PRO A 126 13.60 -4.51 -13.62
N GLN A 127 14.21 -5.66 -13.85
CA GLN A 127 13.54 -6.95 -13.73
C GLN A 127 14.54 -8.07 -13.48
N GLU A 128 14.15 -9.01 -12.64
CA GLU A 128 14.97 -10.15 -12.24
C GLU A 128 14.32 -11.46 -12.70
N ARG A 129 15.12 -12.34 -13.31
CA ARG A 129 14.69 -13.68 -13.75
C ARG A 129 13.44 -13.68 -14.66
N ARG A 130 13.32 -12.64 -15.49
CA ARG A 130 12.29 -12.52 -16.53
C ARG A 130 12.75 -11.66 -17.69
N CYS A 131 12.10 -11.80 -18.84
CA CYS A 131 12.22 -10.87 -19.97
C CYS A 131 10.84 -10.44 -20.48
N SER A 132 10.46 -9.20 -20.18
CA SER A 132 9.24 -8.54 -20.64
C SER A 132 9.40 -7.80 -21.99
N PHE A 133 8.43 -7.95 -22.88
CA PHE A 133 8.36 -7.32 -24.20
C PHE A 133 7.00 -6.65 -24.41
N TYR A 134 6.91 -5.75 -25.37
CA TYR A 134 5.65 -5.32 -25.98
C TYR A 134 5.43 -6.12 -27.26
N VAL A 135 4.21 -6.62 -27.44
CA VAL A 135 3.79 -7.38 -28.63
C VAL A 135 2.28 -7.33 -28.79
N GLN A 136 1.79 -7.53 -30.01
CA GLN A 136 0.37 -7.78 -30.28
C GLN A 136 0.07 -9.28 -30.17
N GLU A 137 -1.10 -9.64 -29.61
CA GLU A 137 -1.44 -11.03 -29.29
C GLU A 137 -1.40 -11.97 -30.50
N ASP A 138 -1.80 -11.47 -31.67
CA ASP A 138 -1.85 -12.21 -32.95
C ASP A 138 -0.48 -12.57 -33.52
N LEU A 139 0.59 -11.91 -33.04
CA LEU A 139 1.97 -12.19 -33.43
C LEU A 139 2.61 -13.30 -32.58
N ILE A 140 1.97 -13.74 -31.50
CA ILE A 140 2.48 -14.82 -30.65
C ILE A 140 2.14 -16.17 -31.30
N ASP A 141 3.05 -16.67 -32.13
CA ASP A 141 2.91 -17.93 -32.86
C ASP A 141 3.45 -19.16 -32.09
N ASP A 142 3.26 -20.34 -32.69
CA ASP A 142 3.72 -21.60 -32.11
C ASP A 142 5.25 -21.74 -32.12
N GLU A 143 5.94 -21.05 -33.04
CA GLU A 143 7.41 -21.05 -33.11
C GLU A 143 8.01 -20.32 -31.91
N LEU A 144 7.50 -19.12 -31.59
CA LEU A 144 7.90 -18.37 -30.40
C LEU A 144 7.64 -19.17 -29.12
N ARG A 145 6.47 -19.82 -29.01
CA ARG A 145 6.15 -20.71 -27.87
C ARG A 145 7.12 -21.89 -27.78
N HIS A 146 7.48 -22.48 -28.91
CA HIS A 146 8.39 -23.61 -28.97
C HIS A 146 9.80 -23.21 -28.49
N VAL A 147 10.37 -22.13 -29.03
CA VAL A 147 11.68 -21.60 -28.63
C VAL A 147 11.74 -21.31 -27.13
N VAL A 148 10.71 -20.64 -26.60
CA VAL A 148 10.63 -20.33 -25.16
C VAL A 148 10.55 -21.59 -24.29
N ASN A 149 9.78 -22.59 -24.73
CA ASN A 149 9.68 -23.86 -24.00
C ASN A 149 10.97 -24.69 -24.04
N GLU A 150 11.75 -24.64 -25.13
CA GLU A 150 13.09 -25.28 -25.21
C GLU A 150 14.08 -24.68 -24.20
N LEU A 151 13.95 -23.39 -23.88
CA LEU A 151 14.72 -22.72 -22.84
C LEU A 151 14.27 -23.07 -21.41
N GLY A 152 13.28 -23.95 -21.25
CA GLY A 152 12.68 -24.24 -19.95
C GLY A 152 11.88 -23.06 -19.38
N CYS A 153 11.37 -22.18 -20.25
CA CYS A 153 10.59 -21.01 -19.89
C CYS A 153 9.13 -21.13 -20.37
N GLU A 154 8.31 -20.17 -19.97
CA GLU A 154 6.90 -20.04 -20.34
C GLU A 154 6.58 -18.59 -20.70
N LEU A 155 5.63 -18.40 -21.62
CA LEU A 155 5.12 -17.09 -22.02
C LEU A 155 3.89 -16.72 -21.20
N LEU A 156 3.89 -15.51 -20.66
CA LEU A 156 2.73 -14.91 -20.03
C LEU A 156 2.36 -13.63 -20.78
N PHE A 157 1.20 -13.63 -21.44
CA PHE A 157 0.66 -12.44 -22.10
C PHE A 157 -0.37 -11.75 -21.20
N SER A 158 -0.28 -10.42 -21.08
CA SER A 158 -1.15 -9.64 -20.21
C SER A 158 -1.46 -8.24 -20.77
N SER A 159 -2.60 -7.68 -20.33
CA SER A 159 -3.14 -6.36 -20.70
C SER A 159 -3.05 -6.04 -22.20
N GLN A 160 -3.30 -7.05 -23.05
CA GLN A 160 -3.33 -6.96 -24.52
C GLN A 160 -2.04 -6.43 -25.17
N ARG A 161 -0.92 -6.38 -24.43
CA ARG A 161 0.32 -5.78 -24.94
C ARG A 161 1.60 -6.33 -24.32
N TYR A 162 1.57 -6.76 -23.06
CA TYR A 162 2.77 -7.15 -22.34
C TYR A 162 3.01 -8.66 -22.46
N LEU A 163 4.21 -9.07 -22.88
CA LEU A 163 4.62 -10.46 -22.94
C LEU A 163 5.81 -10.67 -22.02
N ASP A 164 5.65 -11.50 -20.99
CA ASP A 164 6.72 -11.91 -20.09
C ASP A 164 7.22 -13.31 -20.44
N VAL A 165 8.54 -13.47 -20.57
CA VAL A 165 9.23 -14.76 -20.55
C VAL A 165 9.69 -15.04 -19.12
N LEU A 166 9.17 -16.11 -18.53
CA LEU A 166 9.42 -16.51 -17.14
C LEU A 166 9.95 -17.95 -17.08
N PRO A 167 10.68 -18.35 -16.02
CA PRO A 167 11.01 -19.75 -15.82
C PRO A 167 9.72 -20.59 -15.76
N LYS A 168 9.74 -21.80 -16.29
CA LYS A 168 8.55 -22.64 -16.37
C LYS A 168 7.96 -22.91 -14.98
N GLY A 169 6.64 -22.77 -14.86
CA GLY A 169 5.94 -22.92 -13.57
C GLY A 169 6.19 -21.80 -12.56
N VAL A 170 6.73 -20.66 -13.00
CA VAL A 170 6.86 -19.42 -12.21
C VAL A 170 5.81 -18.41 -12.68
N GLY A 171 5.10 -17.84 -11.72
CA GLY A 171 3.99 -16.90 -11.95
C GLY A 171 3.42 -16.44 -10.62
N LYS A 172 2.55 -15.41 -10.61
CA LYS A 172 1.95 -14.88 -9.36
C LYS A 172 1.31 -15.99 -8.52
N GLY A 173 0.37 -16.75 -9.09
CA GLY A 173 -0.31 -17.85 -8.39
C GLY A 173 0.61 -19.01 -8.00
N ALA A 174 1.49 -19.44 -8.90
CA ALA A 174 2.40 -20.57 -8.65
C ALA A 174 3.43 -20.26 -7.55
N SER A 175 4.04 -19.08 -7.60
CA SER A 175 4.99 -18.63 -6.58
C SER A 175 4.31 -18.40 -5.23
N LEU A 176 3.08 -17.86 -5.22
CA LEU A 176 2.29 -17.73 -4.00
C LEU A 176 1.97 -19.10 -3.38
N GLN A 177 1.52 -20.07 -4.18
CA GLN A 177 1.24 -21.42 -3.70
C GLN A 177 2.49 -22.10 -3.12
N ARG A 178 3.65 -21.96 -3.78
CA ARG A 178 4.93 -22.48 -3.29
C ARG A 178 5.37 -21.79 -1.99
N LEU A 179 5.19 -20.48 -1.89
CA LEU A 179 5.47 -19.72 -0.67
C LEU A 179 4.60 -20.21 0.49
N CYS A 180 3.28 -20.34 0.27
CA CYS A 180 2.36 -20.87 1.27
C CYS A 180 2.77 -22.26 1.74
N LYS A 181 3.13 -23.16 0.82
CA LYS A 181 3.61 -24.51 1.16
C LYS A 181 4.90 -24.47 1.99
N GLN A 182 5.85 -23.61 1.62
CA GLN A 182 7.13 -23.52 2.33
C GLN A 182 6.98 -23.00 3.77
N LEU A 183 6.04 -22.07 3.98
CA LEU A 183 5.78 -21.45 5.28
C LEU A 183 4.69 -22.18 6.09
N ASP A 184 4.20 -23.32 5.60
CA ASP A 184 3.12 -24.11 6.20
C ASP A 184 1.83 -23.29 6.44
N PHE A 185 1.51 -22.40 5.50
CA PHE A 185 0.29 -21.61 5.55
C PHE A 185 -0.93 -22.45 5.16
N ASN A 186 -1.98 -22.35 5.96
CA ASN A 186 -3.27 -22.94 5.61
C ASN A 186 -3.87 -22.20 4.39
N LEU A 187 -4.00 -22.89 3.27
CA LEU A 187 -4.55 -22.32 2.03
C LEU A 187 -5.98 -21.78 2.21
N GLU A 188 -6.77 -22.32 3.15
CA GLU A 188 -8.11 -21.80 3.44
C GLU A 188 -8.11 -20.42 4.11
N SER A 189 -6.99 -20.02 4.74
CA SER A 189 -6.83 -18.70 5.33
C SER A 189 -6.27 -17.65 4.37
N VAL A 190 -5.87 -18.07 3.16
CA VAL A 190 -5.32 -17.19 2.14
C VAL A 190 -6.45 -16.59 1.32
N VAL A 191 -6.42 -15.27 1.21
CA VAL A 191 -7.31 -14.47 0.37
C VAL A 191 -6.45 -13.75 -0.66
N VAL A 192 -6.67 -14.04 -1.94
CA VAL A 192 -6.02 -13.33 -3.05
C VAL A 192 -6.86 -12.14 -3.50
N VAL A 193 -6.21 -11.08 -3.95
CA VAL A 193 -6.87 -9.89 -4.47
C VAL A 193 -6.21 -9.44 -5.77
N GLY A 194 -7.00 -9.12 -6.77
CA GLY A 194 -6.52 -8.55 -8.03
C GLY A 194 -7.62 -7.79 -8.78
N ASP A 195 -7.21 -7.14 -9.86
CA ASP A 195 -8.06 -6.29 -10.70
C ASP A 195 -7.88 -6.54 -12.21
N THR A 196 -6.80 -7.22 -12.63
CA THR A 196 -6.53 -7.46 -14.06
C THR A 196 -6.39 -8.95 -14.39
N LEU A 197 -6.43 -9.30 -15.68
CA LEU A 197 -6.35 -10.70 -16.11
C LEU A 197 -5.05 -11.41 -15.67
N ASN A 198 -3.95 -10.68 -15.46
CA ASN A 198 -2.69 -11.26 -14.99
C ASN A 198 -2.78 -11.84 -13.56
N ASP A 199 -3.80 -11.45 -12.80
CA ASP A 199 -4.05 -11.94 -11.45
C ASP A 199 -4.80 -13.26 -11.44
N LEU A 200 -5.41 -13.68 -12.57
CA LEU A 200 -6.23 -14.89 -12.67
C LEU A 200 -5.52 -16.13 -12.11
N SER A 201 -4.22 -16.25 -12.33
CA SER A 201 -3.42 -17.37 -11.82
C SER A 201 -3.49 -17.53 -10.29
N MET A 202 -3.71 -16.44 -9.54
CA MET A 202 -3.90 -16.48 -8.09
C MET A 202 -5.27 -17.03 -7.69
N PHE A 203 -6.30 -16.82 -8.51
CA PHE A 203 -7.67 -17.28 -8.22
C PHE A 203 -7.85 -18.78 -8.50
N THR A 204 -7.05 -19.36 -9.40
CA THR A 204 -7.21 -20.76 -9.86
C THR A 204 -6.50 -21.80 -8.99
N VAL A 205 -5.80 -21.39 -7.93
CA VAL A 205 -4.98 -22.28 -7.09
C VAL A 205 -5.62 -22.65 -5.73
N GLY A 206 -6.92 -22.42 -5.58
CA GLY A 206 -7.74 -22.92 -4.45
C GLY A 206 -7.93 -21.96 -3.27
N PHE A 207 -7.45 -20.72 -3.40
CA PHE A 207 -7.61 -19.64 -2.41
C PHE A 207 -9.03 -19.04 -2.43
N HIS A 208 -9.37 -18.30 -1.37
CA HIS A 208 -10.46 -17.32 -1.49
C HIS A 208 -9.98 -16.16 -2.34
N GLY A 209 -10.83 -15.60 -3.19
CA GLY A 209 -10.44 -14.55 -4.12
C GLY A 209 -11.35 -13.33 -4.05
N ILE A 210 -10.79 -12.13 -4.07
CA ILE A 210 -11.52 -10.87 -4.15
C ILE A 210 -11.12 -10.18 -5.45
N VAL A 211 -12.07 -9.99 -6.35
CA VAL A 211 -11.91 -9.08 -7.48
C VAL A 211 -12.46 -7.73 -7.04
N VAL A 212 -11.61 -6.70 -7.04
CA VAL A 212 -12.03 -5.36 -6.61
C VAL A 212 -12.93 -4.69 -7.66
N GLY A 213 -13.74 -3.73 -7.23
CA GLY A 213 -14.52 -2.89 -8.14
C GLY A 213 -13.60 -2.13 -9.10
N GLY A 214 -14.08 -1.91 -10.32
CA GLY A 214 -13.27 -1.30 -11.40
C GLY A 214 -12.30 -2.27 -12.09
N ALA A 215 -12.27 -3.54 -11.71
CA ALA A 215 -11.49 -4.59 -12.36
C ALA A 215 -11.82 -4.74 -13.86
N GLU A 216 -10.84 -5.20 -14.63
CA GLU A 216 -10.98 -5.40 -16.06
C GLU A 216 -12.03 -6.50 -16.35
N PRO A 217 -12.92 -6.29 -17.35
CA PRO A 217 -13.94 -7.29 -17.71
C PRO A 217 -13.41 -8.70 -17.99
N PRO A 218 -12.24 -8.90 -18.63
CA PRO A 218 -11.67 -10.24 -18.82
C PRO A 218 -11.40 -11.00 -17.51
N LEU A 219 -10.91 -10.33 -16.46
CA LEU A 219 -10.72 -10.98 -15.16
C LEU A 219 -12.06 -11.37 -14.56
N ILE A 220 -13.02 -10.43 -14.53
CA ILE A 220 -14.36 -10.66 -13.98
C ILE A 220 -15.00 -11.88 -14.64
N GLU A 221 -14.94 -11.96 -15.97
CA GLU A 221 -15.51 -13.07 -16.73
C GLU A 221 -14.80 -14.40 -16.41
N ALA A 222 -13.47 -14.40 -16.38
CA ALA A 222 -12.68 -15.60 -16.08
C ALA A 222 -12.94 -16.15 -14.67
N VAL A 223 -13.17 -15.29 -13.68
CA VAL A 223 -13.42 -15.72 -12.29
C VAL A 223 -14.87 -16.11 -12.01
N ARG A 224 -15.84 -15.89 -12.92
CA ARG A 224 -17.24 -16.28 -12.70
C ARG A 224 -17.42 -17.76 -12.41
N HIS A 225 -16.52 -18.59 -12.94
CA HIS A 225 -16.53 -20.04 -12.77
C HIS A 225 -15.68 -20.52 -11.59
N VAL A 226 -15.08 -19.60 -10.82
CA VAL A 226 -14.26 -19.92 -9.65
C VAL A 226 -15.14 -19.85 -8.40
N ASP A 227 -15.44 -21.00 -7.80
CA ASP A 227 -16.38 -21.13 -6.66
C ASP A 227 -16.07 -20.22 -5.47
N ARG A 228 -14.78 -19.91 -5.27
CA ARG A 228 -14.29 -19.13 -4.12
C ARG A 228 -13.95 -17.69 -4.47
N ALA A 229 -14.43 -17.16 -5.60
CA ALA A 229 -14.23 -15.77 -5.98
C ALA A 229 -15.43 -14.88 -5.62
N TYR A 230 -15.14 -13.73 -5.02
CA TYR A 230 -16.09 -12.66 -4.73
C TYR A 230 -15.75 -11.42 -5.56
N ILE A 231 -16.73 -10.88 -6.27
CA ILE A 231 -16.58 -9.64 -7.05
C ILE A 231 -17.17 -8.50 -6.22
N ALA A 232 -16.33 -7.57 -5.79
CA ALA A 232 -16.70 -6.44 -4.96
C ALA A 232 -17.24 -5.26 -5.81
N GLU A 233 -18.08 -4.44 -5.20
CA GLU A 233 -18.52 -3.17 -5.79
C GLU A 233 -17.48 -2.05 -5.57
N GLY A 234 -16.85 -2.01 -4.39
CA GLY A 234 -15.86 -0.99 -4.05
C GLY A 234 -14.53 -1.14 -4.80
N GLU A 235 -13.93 -0.03 -5.23
CA GLU A 235 -12.64 -0.02 -5.90
C GLU A 235 -11.45 -0.18 -4.94
N GLY A 236 -10.39 -0.86 -5.40
CA GLY A 236 -9.13 -1.04 -4.67
C GLY A 236 -9.32 -1.46 -3.21
N CYS A 237 -8.75 -0.69 -2.28
CA CYS A 237 -8.88 -0.97 -0.83
C CYS A 237 -10.33 -1.05 -0.33
N ALA A 238 -11.30 -0.36 -0.93
CA ALA A 238 -12.70 -0.51 -0.52
C ALA A 238 -13.23 -1.90 -0.88
N GLY A 239 -12.93 -2.40 -2.08
CA GLY A 239 -13.30 -3.74 -2.52
C GLY A 239 -12.64 -4.85 -1.70
N ILE A 240 -11.39 -4.64 -1.28
CA ILE A 240 -10.71 -5.54 -0.34
C ILE A 240 -11.54 -5.67 0.94
N LEU A 241 -11.97 -4.56 1.54
CA LEU A 241 -12.75 -4.58 2.76
C LEU A 241 -14.12 -5.24 2.57
N ASP A 242 -14.79 -4.98 1.45
CA ASP A 242 -16.06 -5.64 1.10
C ASP A 242 -15.91 -7.16 1.04
N GLY A 243 -14.88 -7.64 0.37
CA GLY A 243 -14.60 -9.08 0.26
C GLY A 243 -14.19 -9.71 1.59
N LEU A 244 -13.39 -9.03 2.41
CA LEU A 244 -13.04 -9.50 3.75
C LEU A 244 -14.27 -9.62 4.66
N VAL A 245 -15.24 -8.71 4.50
CA VAL A 245 -16.55 -8.80 5.17
C VAL A 245 -17.38 -9.96 4.63
N HIS A 246 -17.40 -10.17 3.31
CA HIS A 246 -18.11 -11.28 2.66
C HIS A 246 -17.63 -12.64 3.21
N TYR A 247 -16.32 -12.85 3.31
CA TYR A 247 -15.74 -14.06 3.88
C TYR A 247 -15.81 -14.15 5.41
N LYS A 248 -16.47 -13.19 6.09
CA LYS A 248 -16.60 -13.12 7.55
C LYS A 248 -15.25 -13.08 8.29
N LEU A 249 -14.21 -12.61 7.61
CA LEU A 249 -12.88 -12.36 8.19
C LEU A 249 -12.88 -11.02 8.93
N LEU A 250 -13.71 -10.07 8.46
CA LEU A 250 -14.04 -8.83 9.16
C LEU A 250 -15.53 -8.79 9.50
N SER A 251 -15.87 -8.26 10.68
CA SER A 251 -17.26 -8.02 11.06
C SER A 251 -17.73 -6.64 10.57
N ARG A 252 -18.98 -6.49 10.08
CA ARG A 252 -19.55 -5.16 9.79
C ARG A 252 -19.72 -4.27 11.04
N LYS A 253 -19.59 -4.86 12.24
CA LYS A 253 -19.58 -4.14 13.51
C LYS A 253 -18.21 -3.56 13.87
N THR A 254 -17.18 -3.83 13.06
CA THR A 254 -15.82 -3.36 13.29
C THR A 254 -15.78 -1.84 13.09
N PRO A 255 -15.68 -1.04 14.17
CA PRO A 255 -15.49 0.38 14.02
C PRO A 255 -14.01 0.58 13.71
N ILE A 256 -13.69 0.87 12.47
CA ILE A 256 -12.44 1.59 12.25
C ILE A 256 -12.75 3.07 12.44
N ALA A 257 -12.10 3.67 13.41
CA ALA A 257 -12.10 5.12 13.58
C ALA A 257 -11.44 5.76 12.35
N ILE A 258 -12.23 5.94 11.30
CA ILE A 258 -11.88 6.86 10.24
C ILE A 258 -12.16 8.24 10.83
N ASP A 259 -11.11 8.93 11.28
CA ASP A 259 -11.25 10.35 11.59
C ASP A 259 -11.89 11.02 10.37
N ALA A 260 -13.10 11.55 10.57
CA ALA A 260 -13.82 12.28 9.54
C ALA A 260 -12.88 13.34 8.97
N CYS A 261 -12.83 13.47 7.64
CA CYS A 261 -12.02 14.50 6.99
C CYS A 261 -12.36 15.86 7.63
N GLY A 262 -11.32 16.61 8.02
CA GLY A 262 -11.50 17.93 8.62
C GLY A 262 -12.19 18.88 7.64
N LYS A 263 -12.87 19.91 8.15
CA LYS A 263 -13.53 20.93 7.32
C LYS A 263 -12.55 21.95 6.71
N SER A 264 -11.25 21.76 6.90
CA SER A 264 -10.23 22.73 6.50
C SER A 264 -9.80 22.50 5.06
N ASN A 265 -9.79 23.57 4.27
CA ASN A 265 -9.37 23.56 2.87
C ASN A 265 -7.85 23.79 2.74
N LEU A 266 -7.21 24.29 3.80
CA LEU A 266 -5.76 24.50 3.89
C LEU A 266 -5.24 23.99 5.23
N VAL A 267 -4.20 23.16 5.18
CA VAL A 267 -3.50 22.66 6.37
C VAL A 267 -2.08 23.22 6.37
N MET A 268 -1.73 23.97 7.42
CA MET A 268 -0.40 24.49 7.64
C MET A 268 0.28 23.63 8.70
N VAL A 269 1.32 22.88 8.33
CA VAL A 269 2.13 22.12 9.30
C VAL A 269 3.38 22.91 9.61
N TYR A 270 3.56 23.30 10.87
CA TYR A 270 4.70 24.09 11.30
C TYR A 270 5.16 23.66 12.69
N HIS A 271 6.46 23.76 12.95
CA HIS A 271 7.03 23.32 14.24
C HIS A 271 6.76 24.32 15.39
N ARG A 272 6.11 25.46 15.15
CA ARG A 272 5.67 26.40 16.18
C ARG A 272 4.19 26.68 16.07
N LEU A 273 3.54 26.90 17.20
CA LEU A 273 2.19 27.43 17.25
C LEU A 273 2.16 28.87 16.70
N PRO A 274 1.02 29.32 16.15
CA PRO A 274 0.86 30.68 15.63
C PRO A 274 0.63 31.73 16.74
N PHE A 275 0.84 31.34 17.99
CA PHE A 275 0.75 32.15 19.20
C PHE A 275 1.69 31.56 20.25
N ASP A 276 2.11 32.39 21.20
CA ASP A 276 2.87 31.92 22.36
C ASP A 276 1.90 31.67 23.52
N GLU A 277 2.06 30.55 24.23
CA GLU A 277 1.32 30.24 25.46
C GLU A 277 2.23 30.53 26.66
N THR A 278 1.77 31.36 27.60
CA THR A 278 2.44 31.52 28.90
C THR A 278 2.10 30.36 29.83
N ALA A 279 2.89 30.14 30.88
CA ALA A 279 2.63 29.11 31.91
C ALA A 279 1.21 29.17 32.51
N ASP A 280 0.60 30.37 32.56
CA ASP A 280 -0.77 30.58 33.04
C ASP A 280 -1.87 30.34 31.97
N GLY A 281 -1.51 29.76 30.81
CA GLY A 281 -2.43 29.49 29.70
C GLY A 281 -2.86 30.72 28.88
N LYS A 282 -2.35 31.92 29.19
CA LYS A 282 -2.64 33.14 28.42
C LYS A 282 -1.89 33.12 27.08
N ARG A 283 -2.63 33.41 26.01
CA ARG A 283 -2.09 33.48 24.65
C ARG A 283 -1.59 34.88 24.33
N LYS A 284 -0.40 34.96 23.75
CA LYS A 284 0.19 36.21 23.25
C LYS A 284 0.50 36.06 21.76
N ARG A 285 0.58 37.20 21.07
CA ARG A 285 1.08 37.23 19.69
C ARG A 285 2.47 36.59 19.65
N PRO A 286 2.74 35.73 18.67
CA PRO A 286 3.99 34.99 18.61
C PRO A 286 5.15 35.97 18.42
N GLN A 287 6.18 35.85 19.25
CA GLN A 287 7.48 36.43 18.94
C GLN A 287 8.15 35.59 17.85
N SER A 288 7.89 35.96 16.59
CA SER A 288 8.59 35.40 15.43
C SER A 288 9.76 36.33 15.08
N PRO A 289 11.01 35.95 15.37
CA PRO A 289 12.18 36.81 15.10
C PRO A 289 12.35 37.13 13.61
N ASN A 290 11.82 36.30 12.70
CA ASN A 290 12.04 36.40 11.25
C ASN A 290 10.77 36.74 10.43
N GLY A 291 9.65 37.05 11.08
CA GLY A 291 8.41 37.43 10.37
C GLY A 291 7.69 36.30 9.60
N ILE A 292 8.21 35.07 9.62
CA ILE A 292 7.66 33.92 8.88
C ILE A 292 6.24 33.56 9.34
N ILE A 293 6.00 33.47 10.65
CA ILE A 293 4.67 33.11 11.19
C ILE A 293 3.61 34.13 10.77
N PRO A 294 3.84 35.46 10.91
CA PRO A 294 2.94 36.47 10.35
C PRO A 294 2.62 36.28 8.85
N THR A 295 3.62 35.96 8.01
CA THR A 295 3.42 35.71 6.59
C THR A 295 2.56 34.47 6.34
N LEU A 296 2.83 33.37 7.05
CA LEU A 296 2.03 32.15 6.95
C LEU A 296 0.58 32.35 7.42
N LEU A 297 0.37 33.19 8.43
CA LEU A 297 -0.96 33.53 8.91
C LEU A 297 -1.77 34.35 7.90
N ASN A 298 -1.12 35.11 7.01
CA ASN A 298 -1.83 35.88 5.98
C ASN A 298 -2.59 34.99 4.99
N PHE A 299 -2.18 33.74 4.75
CA PHE A 299 -2.95 32.79 3.94
C PHE A 299 -4.35 32.49 4.51
N PHE A 300 -4.60 32.82 5.78
CA PHE A 300 -5.88 32.60 6.45
C PHE A 300 -6.66 33.90 6.72
N ALA A 301 -6.12 35.06 6.35
CA ALA A 301 -6.71 36.37 6.66
C ALA A 301 -8.05 36.64 5.96
N GLU A 302 -8.31 36.01 4.81
CA GLU A 302 -9.53 36.17 4.01
C GLU A 302 -10.63 35.16 4.39
N GLY A 303 -10.61 34.64 5.62
CA GLY A 303 -11.63 33.72 6.12
C GLY A 303 -11.50 32.29 5.59
N ALA A 304 -10.35 31.92 5.02
CA ALA A 304 -10.08 30.55 4.59
C ALA A 304 -10.22 29.55 5.75
N MET A 305 -10.91 28.42 5.50
CA MET A 305 -11.03 27.36 6.50
C MET A 305 -9.68 26.64 6.64
N GLY A 306 -9.04 26.82 7.79
CA GLY A 306 -7.65 26.45 8.00
C GLY A 306 -7.43 25.56 9.23
N SER A 307 -6.44 24.67 9.14
CA SER A 307 -5.92 23.95 10.30
C SER A 307 -4.41 24.16 10.40
N TRP A 308 -3.94 24.68 11.52
CA TRP A 308 -2.53 24.83 11.84
C TRP A 308 -2.08 23.67 12.73
N VAL A 309 -1.19 22.82 12.27
CA VAL A 309 -0.68 21.69 13.05
C VAL A 309 0.70 22.03 13.58
N ALA A 310 0.86 22.03 14.91
CA ALA A 310 2.13 22.27 15.57
C ALA A 310 2.23 21.52 16.90
N TRP A 311 3.44 21.24 17.36
CA TRP A 311 3.63 20.62 18.67
C TRP A 311 3.46 21.63 19.81
N SER A 312 3.09 21.11 20.97
CA SER A 312 3.03 21.80 22.25
C SER A 312 3.79 20.95 23.27
N GLN A 313 4.77 21.52 23.96
CA GLN A 313 5.55 20.78 24.94
C GLN A 313 4.69 20.49 26.18
N GLN A 314 4.59 19.21 26.54
CA GLN A 314 3.82 18.69 27.67
C GLN A 314 4.68 17.77 28.52
N SER A 315 4.22 17.45 29.74
CA SER A 315 4.91 16.50 30.63
C SER A 315 4.82 15.05 30.14
N THR A 316 3.76 14.70 29.40
CA THR A 316 3.52 13.37 28.83
C THR A 316 2.97 13.48 27.40
N ARG A 317 3.02 12.38 26.63
CA ARG A 317 2.40 12.30 25.28
C ARG A 317 0.86 12.23 25.34
N GLU A 318 0.30 11.91 26.50
CA GLU A 318 -1.15 11.85 26.74
C GLU A 318 -1.48 12.65 27.99
N PRO A 319 -1.52 14.00 27.90
CA PRO A 319 -1.79 14.83 29.06
C PRO A 319 -3.28 14.85 29.38
N GLU A 320 -3.63 14.72 30.66
CA GLU A 320 -5.02 14.87 31.12
C GLU A 320 -5.54 16.28 30.78
N ALA A 321 -6.77 16.36 30.25
CA ALA A 321 -7.43 17.61 29.83
C ALA A 321 -6.70 18.45 28.76
N PHE A 322 -5.83 17.85 27.94
CA PHE A 322 -5.16 18.55 26.85
C PHE A 322 -6.12 18.90 25.71
N ASN A 323 -6.35 20.21 25.48
CA ASN A 323 -7.17 20.64 24.36
C ASN A 323 -6.40 20.53 23.03
N VAL A 324 -6.62 19.46 22.28
CA VAL A 324 -5.96 19.23 20.99
C VAL A 324 -6.31 20.34 19.98
N ARG A 325 -7.49 20.95 20.02
CA ARG A 325 -7.93 21.94 19.00
C ARG A 325 -8.30 23.26 19.63
N VAL A 326 -7.56 24.30 19.29
CA VAL A 326 -7.78 25.65 19.83
C VAL A 326 -7.92 26.68 18.71
N ALA A 327 -8.84 27.63 18.85
CA ALA A 327 -8.92 28.76 17.92
C ALA A 327 -7.66 29.61 18.00
N VAL A 328 -7.11 30.03 16.85
CA VAL A 328 -5.89 30.84 16.78
C VAL A 328 -6.17 32.29 17.19
N ASP A 329 -7.09 32.95 16.48
CA ASP A 329 -7.60 34.29 16.81
C ASP A 329 -9.03 34.38 16.25
N GLU A 330 -10.03 34.30 17.13
CA GLU A 330 -11.44 34.29 16.75
C GLU A 330 -11.90 35.60 16.08
N LYS A 331 -11.13 36.70 16.19
CA LYS A 331 -11.47 37.98 15.58
C LYS A 331 -10.80 38.17 14.22
N LYS A 332 -9.53 37.76 14.10
CA LYS A 332 -8.73 37.97 12.88
C LYS A 332 -8.72 36.77 11.92
N TYR A 333 -8.76 35.56 12.47
CA TYR A 333 -8.72 34.30 11.71
C TYR A 333 -9.86 33.39 12.18
N THR A 334 -11.09 33.84 11.92
CA THR A 334 -12.35 33.22 12.39
C THR A 334 -12.47 31.72 12.11
N ASN A 335 -11.89 31.25 11.01
CA ASN A 335 -11.99 29.85 10.56
C ASN A 335 -10.69 29.06 10.75
N LEU A 336 -9.70 29.59 11.50
CA LEU A 336 -8.41 28.95 11.72
C LEU A 336 -8.32 28.33 13.12
N HIS A 337 -8.10 27.02 13.15
CA HIS A 337 -7.85 26.29 14.39
C HIS A 337 -6.43 25.75 14.40
N ALA A 338 -5.77 25.78 15.56
CA ALA A 338 -4.52 25.08 15.79
C ALA A 338 -4.80 23.69 16.38
N ALA A 339 -4.36 22.65 15.68
CA ALA A 339 -4.24 21.29 16.17
C ALA A 339 -2.88 21.12 16.85
N ARG A 340 -2.90 20.99 18.18
CA ARG A 340 -1.72 20.88 19.03
C ARG A 340 -1.35 19.42 19.22
N ILE A 341 -0.08 19.07 18.99
CA ILE A 341 0.46 17.72 19.21
C ILE A 341 1.25 17.73 20.53
N PRO A 342 0.84 16.97 21.56
CA PRO A 342 1.56 16.93 22.82
C PRO A 342 2.88 16.17 22.65
N LEU A 343 4.01 16.84 22.87
CA LEU A 343 5.33 16.23 22.84
C LEU A 343 6.04 16.44 24.18
N THR A 344 6.79 15.44 24.63
CA THR A 344 7.63 15.60 25.83
C THR A 344 8.86 16.46 25.53
N ALA A 345 9.55 16.93 26.57
CA ALA A 345 10.81 17.68 26.39
C ALA A 345 11.86 16.87 25.61
N GLU A 346 11.92 15.55 25.82
CA GLU A 346 12.80 14.64 25.09
C GLU A 346 12.39 14.51 23.62
N ASP A 347 11.09 14.40 23.32
CA ASP A 347 10.58 14.35 21.95
C ASP A 347 10.92 15.61 21.15
N VAL A 348 10.81 16.78 21.80
CA VAL A 348 11.18 18.07 21.21
C VAL A 348 12.69 18.15 20.96
N ASP A 349 13.51 17.72 21.92
CA ASP A 349 14.97 17.68 21.76
C ASP A 349 15.39 16.73 20.62
N LEU A 350 14.78 15.54 20.54
CA LEU A 350 14.99 14.58 19.47
C LEU A 350 14.58 15.15 18.10
N PHE A 351 13.42 15.81 18.04
CA PHE A 351 12.94 16.49 16.84
C PHE A 351 13.95 17.52 16.33
N TYR A 352 14.49 18.37 17.21
CA TYR A 352 15.47 19.37 16.80
C TYR A 352 16.86 18.79 16.50
N LYS A 353 17.31 17.77 17.23
CA LYS A 353 18.64 17.18 17.05
C LYS A 353 18.74 16.27 15.82
N LYS A 354 17.70 15.49 15.53
CA LYS A 354 17.68 14.54 14.39
C LYS A 354 16.88 15.09 13.22
N PHE A 355 15.56 15.26 13.40
CA PHE A 355 14.65 15.54 12.30
C PHE A 355 14.80 16.93 11.68
N SER A 356 14.94 17.99 12.48
CA SER A 356 14.99 19.37 11.96
C SER A 356 16.28 19.67 11.17
N LYS A 357 17.33 18.86 11.37
CA LYS A 357 18.61 18.97 10.67
C LYS A 357 18.69 18.07 9.43
N GLU A 358 17.90 16.99 9.41
CA GLU A 358 17.77 16.09 8.27
C GLU A 358 16.69 16.54 7.28
N ALA A 359 15.74 17.38 7.73
CA ALA A 359 14.80 18.06 6.87
C ALA A 359 15.51 19.14 6.05
N PHE A 360 16.04 18.75 4.88
CA PHE A 360 16.30 19.69 3.80
C PHE A 360 15.00 20.45 3.51
N TRP A 361 15.01 21.75 3.82
CA TRP A 361 14.11 22.70 3.18
C TRP A 361 14.71 23.01 1.79
N PRO A 362 13.91 23.20 0.73
CA PRO A 362 14.40 23.39 -0.64
C PRO A 362 15.53 24.42 -0.78
#